data_AF-A0A662VPZ2-F1
#
_entry.id   AF-A0A662VPZ2-F1
#
_cell.length_a   1.000
_cell.length_b   1.000
_cell.length_c   1.000
_cell.angle_alpha   90.00
_cell.angle_beta   90.00
_cell.angle_gamma   90.00
#
_symmetry.space_group_name_H-M   'P 1'
#
loop_
_entity.id
_entity.type
_entity.pdbx_description
1 polymer ?
#
loop_
_entity_poly.entity_id
_entity_poly.type
_entity_poly.pdbx_seq_one_letter_code
_entity_poly.pdbx_strand_id
1 'polypeptide(L)'
;MGSGKLELKNTNAMIVGGIFGLKVAEVSFMPKWRLHNKIASEVGIPEDLATKVNCIIDIEGIHDGREIPKVLLNDARKSYEIGGYDGLRAFFLHHILDRFAQKLLGEAYREVWDKTPRSEKYILKTTLNDANDWINSLKGFEHIGKAKEALGEVTAYIEREYKKVMASIVSEFGDEKI
;
A
#
# COMPACT_ATOMS: atom_id res chain seq x y z
N MET A 1 -18.57 -27.55 -35.54
CA MET A 1 -18.45 -27.75 -34.08
C MET A 1 -16.98 -27.68 -33.72
N GLY A 2 -16.60 -26.79 -32.81
CA GLY A 2 -15.22 -26.56 -32.40
C GLY A 2 -15.18 -25.38 -31.44
N SER A 3 -15.44 -25.67 -30.17
CA SER A 3 -15.49 -24.78 -29.02
C SER A 3 -14.20 -23.99 -28.82
N GLY A 4 -14.34 -22.72 -28.45
CA GLY A 4 -13.22 -21.86 -28.04
C GLY A 4 -12.54 -22.32 -26.76
N LYS A 5 -11.32 -21.80 -26.56
CA LYS A 5 -10.70 -21.62 -25.25
C LYS A 5 -10.12 -20.21 -25.23
N LEU A 6 -10.57 -19.42 -24.25
CA LEU A 6 -10.01 -18.13 -23.91
C LEU A 6 -8.55 -18.33 -23.46
N GLU A 7 -7.62 -17.62 -24.09
CA GLU A 7 -6.32 -17.33 -23.50
C GLU A 7 -6.44 -16.04 -22.67
N LEU A 8 -6.25 -16.18 -21.36
CA LEU A 8 -6.00 -15.07 -20.45
C LEU A 8 -4.65 -14.43 -20.81
N LYS A 9 -4.69 -13.30 -21.52
CA LYS A 9 -3.54 -12.41 -21.69
C LYS A 9 -3.40 -11.53 -20.45
N ASN A 10 -2.63 -12.01 -19.47
CA ASN A 10 -2.12 -11.17 -18.40
C ASN A 10 -0.61 -10.99 -18.59
N THR A 11 -0.21 -9.83 -19.11
CA THR A 11 1.11 -9.20 -18.93
C THR A 11 1.04 -7.82 -19.60
N ASN A 12 0.84 -6.76 -18.82
CA ASN A 12 1.04 -5.40 -19.31
C ASN A 12 2.53 -5.05 -19.21
N ALA A 13 3.29 -5.49 -20.23
CA ALA A 13 4.56 -4.90 -20.57
C ALA A 13 4.29 -3.58 -21.33
N MET A 14 4.82 -2.45 -20.84
CA MET A 14 4.77 -1.20 -21.59
C MET A 14 6.00 -1.15 -22.51
N ILE A 15 5.75 -1.33 -23.82
CA ILE A 15 6.74 -1.11 -24.88
C ILE A 15 6.88 0.40 -25.07
N VAL A 16 8.03 0.96 -24.72
CA VAL A 16 8.47 2.27 -25.18
C VAL A 16 9.47 2.03 -26.31
N GLY A 17 9.11 2.44 -27.52
CA GLY A 17 9.91 2.22 -28.72
C GLY A 17 11.22 3.01 -28.69
N GLY A 18 12.34 2.29 -28.74
CA GLY A 18 13.67 2.83 -28.97
C GLY A 18 14.68 1.69 -29.01
N ILE A 19 15.23 1.42 -30.19
CA ILE A 19 16.22 0.37 -30.48
C ILE A 19 17.38 0.47 -29.48
N PHE A 20 17.47 -0.46 -28.52
CA PHE A 20 18.65 -1.02 -27.85
C PHE A 20 18.17 -1.68 -26.55
N GLY A 21 18.56 -2.94 -26.31
CA GLY A 21 18.01 -3.79 -25.26
C GLY A 21 17.99 -3.13 -23.87
N LEU A 22 16.78 -2.97 -23.33
CA LEU A 22 16.55 -2.48 -21.98
C LEU A 22 15.72 -3.51 -21.21
N LYS A 23 16.27 -3.96 -20.09
CA LYS A 23 15.56 -4.73 -19.08
C LYS A 23 14.32 -3.93 -18.67
N VAL A 24 13.15 -4.53 -18.77
CA VAL A 24 11.93 -4.01 -18.14
C VAL A 24 12.19 -4.05 -16.64
N ALA A 25 12.56 -2.91 -16.06
CA ALA A 25 12.57 -2.79 -14.61
C ALA A 25 11.09 -2.83 -14.18
N GLU A 26 10.72 -3.84 -13.39
CA GLU A 26 9.45 -3.84 -12.69
C GLU A 26 9.41 -2.59 -11.79
N VAL A 27 8.65 -1.58 -12.19
CA VAL A 27 8.46 -0.38 -11.37
C VAL A 27 7.55 -0.80 -10.21
N SER A 28 8.17 -1.11 -9.07
CA SER A 28 7.43 -1.31 -7.82
C SER A 28 6.97 0.05 -7.30
N PHE A 29 5.66 0.32 -7.36
CA PHE A 29 5.05 1.57 -6.88
C PHE A 29 4.85 1.58 -5.35
N MET A 30 5.83 1.06 -4.60
CA MET A 30 5.77 0.91 -3.14
C MET A 30 6.83 1.81 -2.50
N PRO A 31 6.47 2.64 -1.51
CA PRO A 31 7.46 3.40 -0.76
C PRO A 31 8.49 2.47 -0.12
N LYS A 32 9.76 2.89 -0.05
CA LYS A 32 10.81 2.07 0.57
C LYS A 32 10.53 2.00 2.07
N TRP A 33 11.05 0.97 2.73
CA TRP A 33 10.87 0.78 4.17
C TRP A 33 11.34 1.97 5.01
N ARG A 34 12.28 2.77 4.50
CA ARG A 34 12.70 4.01 5.17
C ARG A 34 11.54 4.99 5.36
N LEU A 35 10.65 5.15 4.38
CA LEU A 35 9.47 6.00 4.55
C LEU A 35 8.49 5.39 5.56
N HIS A 36 8.22 4.10 5.44
CA HIS A 36 7.39 3.35 6.37
C HIS A 36 7.84 3.55 7.82
N ASN A 37 9.12 3.31 8.10
CA ASN A 37 9.73 3.47 9.42
C ASN A 37 9.69 4.93 9.89
N LYS A 38 9.97 5.89 9.00
CA LYS A 38 9.87 7.32 9.33
C LYS A 38 8.47 7.67 9.81
N ILE A 39 7.44 7.36 9.03
CA ILE A 39 6.05 7.70 9.40
C ILE A 39 5.61 6.89 10.64
N ALA A 40 6.04 5.63 10.77
CA ALA A 40 5.76 4.81 11.95
C ALA A 40 6.28 5.48 13.25
N SER A 41 7.50 6.04 13.21
CA SER A 41 8.05 6.78 14.34
C SER A 41 7.22 8.01 14.73
N GLU A 42 6.64 8.71 13.74
CA GLU A 42 5.78 9.88 13.96
C GLU A 42 4.42 9.50 14.60
N VAL A 43 3.97 8.25 14.42
CA VAL A 43 2.78 7.67 15.08
C VAL A 43 3.14 7.06 16.45
N GLY A 44 4.41 7.09 16.84
CA GLY A 44 4.90 6.51 18.10
C GLY A 44 4.98 4.98 18.05
N ILE A 45 5.24 4.39 16.89
CA ILE A 45 5.51 2.95 16.72
C ILE A 45 7.04 2.76 16.77
N PRO A 46 7.57 1.84 17.61
CA PRO A 46 9.00 1.54 17.62
C PRO A 46 9.52 1.09 16.26
N GLU A 47 10.68 1.60 15.84
CA GLU A 47 11.26 1.31 14.53
C GLU A 47 11.57 -0.19 14.32
N ASP A 48 12.03 -0.88 15.37
CA ASP A 48 12.32 -2.31 15.31
C ASP A 48 11.05 -3.13 15.06
N LEU A 49 9.93 -2.72 15.66
CA LEU A 49 8.62 -3.32 15.44
C LEU A 49 8.09 -3.01 14.05
N ALA A 50 8.16 -1.75 13.61
CA ALA A 50 7.75 -1.36 12.25
C ALA A 50 8.51 -2.17 11.18
N THR A 51 9.82 -2.35 11.37
CA THR A 51 10.67 -3.16 10.49
C THR A 51 10.23 -4.63 10.47
N LYS A 52 9.98 -5.24 11.63
CA LYS A 52 9.48 -6.63 11.71
C LYS A 52 8.14 -6.80 11.01
N VAL A 53 7.24 -5.83 11.14
CA VAL A 53 5.92 -5.85 10.47
C VAL A 53 6.07 -5.68 8.95
N ASN A 54 6.92 -4.76 8.48
CA ASN A 54 7.24 -4.63 7.06
C ASN A 54 7.76 -5.96 6.49
N CYS A 55 8.66 -6.64 7.21
CA CYS A 55 9.12 -7.98 6.84
C CYS A 55 7.96 -8.97 6.73
N ILE A 56 7.04 -9.02 7.71
CA ILE A 56 5.88 -9.94 7.66
C ILE A 56 5.07 -9.74 6.38
N ILE A 57 4.76 -8.48 6.05
CA ILE A 57 3.87 -8.12 4.94
C ILE A 57 4.53 -8.37 3.59
N ASP A 58 5.83 -8.09 3.46
CA ASP A 58 6.54 -8.17 2.18
C ASP A 58 7.16 -9.54 1.88
N ILE A 59 7.12 -10.52 2.80
CA ILE A 59 7.91 -11.76 2.71
C ILE A 59 7.45 -12.80 1.68
N GLU A 60 6.29 -12.66 1.02
CA GLU A 60 5.81 -13.71 0.09
C GLU A 60 5.88 -13.37 -1.40
N GLY A 61 6.50 -12.24 -1.81
CA GLY A 61 6.47 -11.79 -3.22
C GLY A 61 5.04 -11.49 -3.73
N ILE A 62 4.04 -11.66 -2.87
CA ILE A 62 2.68 -11.15 -3.00
C ILE A 62 2.70 -9.76 -2.38
N HIS A 63 3.35 -8.83 -3.06
CA HIS A 63 3.09 -7.42 -2.83
C HIS A 63 1.61 -7.22 -3.15
N ASP A 64 0.81 -6.79 -2.17
CA ASP A 64 -0.66 -6.67 -2.21
C ASP A 64 -1.49 -7.85 -1.63
N GLY A 65 -1.01 -8.48 -0.55
CA GLY A 65 -1.82 -9.40 0.28
C GLY A 65 -3.18 -8.83 0.75
N ARG A 66 -3.39 -7.51 0.65
CA ARG A 66 -4.68 -6.81 0.90
C ARG A 66 -5.83 -7.29 0.03
N GLU A 67 -5.53 -7.70 -1.20
CA GLU A 67 -6.54 -8.20 -2.15
C GLU A 67 -6.89 -9.68 -1.88
N ILE A 68 -6.14 -10.36 -1.00
CA ILE A 68 -6.35 -11.75 -0.64
C ILE A 68 -6.72 -11.81 0.86
N PRO A 69 -8.02 -11.86 1.22
CA PRO A 69 -8.46 -11.73 2.60
C PRO A 69 -7.76 -12.67 3.60
N LYS A 70 -7.41 -13.89 3.16
CA LYS A 70 -6.69 -14.86 4.00
C LYS A 70 -5.26 -14.43 4.32
N VAL A 71 -4.56 -13.81 3.36
CA VAL A 71 -3.20 -13.29 3.54
C VAL A 71 -3.25 -12.09 4.49
N LEU A 72 -4.12 -11.11 4.19
CA LEU A 72 -4.32 -9.94 5.04
C LEU A 72 -4.65 -10.32 6.50
N LEU A 73 -5.52 -11.31 6.71
CA LEU A 73 -5.85 -11.82 8.05
C LEU A 73 -4.64 -12.46 8.74
N ASN A 74 -3.83 -13.24 8.00
CA ASN A 74 -2.64 -13.88 8.53
C ASN A 74 -1.57 -12.86 8.92
N ASP A 75 -1.38 -11.83 8.10
CA ASP A 75 -0.40 -10.78 8.36
C ASP A 75 -0.82 -9.91 9.54
N ALA A 76 -2.13 -9.62 9.68
CA ALA A 76 -2.68 -8.96 10.85
C ALA A 76 -2.44 -9.78 12.13
N ARG A 77 -2.64 -11.11 12.08
CA ARG A 77 -2.38 -12.02 13.21
C ARG A 77 -0.90 -12.01 13.59
N LYS A 78 -0.01 -12.26 12.64
CA LYS A 78 1.45 -12.25 12.87
C LYS A 78 1.92 -10.91 13.43
N SER A 79 1.41 -9.80 12.89
CA SER A 79 1.74 -8.45 13.36
C SER A 79 1.30 -8.24 14.81
N TYR A 80 0.10 -8.69 15.17
CA TYR A 80 -0.39 -8.64 16.55
C TYR A 80 0.40 -9.57 17.48
N GLU A 81 0.80 -10.76 17.04
CA GLU A 81 1.60 -11.69 17.84
C GLU A 81 2.95 -11.09 18.26
N ILE A 82 3.59 -10.32 17.37
CA ILE A 82 4.92 -9.75 17.64
C ILE A 82 4.90 -8.39 18.38
N GLY A 83 3.80 -7.64 18.29
CA GLY A 83 3.77 -6.25 18.75
C GLY A 83 2.45 -5.81 19.37
N GLY A 84 1.48 -6.72 19.54
CA GLY A 84 0.16 -6.42 20.05
C GLY A 84 -0.51 -5.29 19.28
N TYR A 85 -1.00 -4.29 20.02
CA TYR A 85 -1.66 -3.12 19.46
C TYR A 85 -0.75 -2.34 18.49
N ASP A 86 0.51 -2.15 18.84
CA ASP A 86 1.47 -1.42 18.00
C ASP A 86 1.80 -2.18 16.72
N GLY A 87 1.80 -3.50 16.79
CA GLY A 87 1.93 -4.36 15.61
C GLY A 87 0.77 -4.14 14.62
N LEU A 88 -0.47 -4.02 15.12
CA LEU A 88 -1.62 -3.69 14.27
C LEU A 88 -1.56 -2.26 13.71
N ARG A 89 -1.10 -1.28 14.50
CA ARG A 89 -0.90 0.09 14.00
C ARG A 89 0.12 0.10 12.85
N ALA A 90 1.24 -0.60 13.01
CA ALA A 90 2.26 -0.74 11.96
C ALA A 90 1.70 -1.43 10.70
N PHE A 91 0.92 -2.49 10.89
CA PHE A 91 0.29 -3.24 9.81
C PHE A 91 -0.65 -2.37 8.96
N PHE A 92 -1.56 -1.63 9.60
CA PHE A 92 -2.45 -0.73 8.86
C PHE A 92 -1.70 0.43 8.24
N LEU A 93 -0.71 0.98 8.93
CA LEU A 93 0.09 2.08 8.41
C LEU A 93 0.82 1.69 7.13
N HIS A 94 1.46 0.52 7.11
CA HIS A 94 2.12 -0.03 5.92
C HIS A 94 1.16 -0.07 4.73
N HIS A 95 0.04 -0.76 4.90
CA HIS A 95 -0.94 -0.92 3.83
C HIS A 95 -1.57 0.40 3.36
N ILE A 96 -1.80 1.36 4.26
CA ILE A 96 -2.32 2.69 3.90
C ILE A 96 -1.29 3.47 3.10
N LEU A 97 -0.02 3.48 3.50
CA LEU A 97 1.04 4.20 2.80
C LEU A 97 1.24 3.66 1.38
N ASP A 98 1.29 2.33 1.24
CA ASP A 98 1.33 1.68 -0.08
C ASP A 98 0.14 2.05 -0.95
N ARG A 99 -1.08 1.99 -0.41
CA ARG A 99 -2.29 2.31 -1.19
C ARG A 99 -2.31 3.78 -1.59
N PHE A 100 -1.88 4.66 -0.68
CA PHE A 100 -1.80 6.08 -0.96
C PHE A 100 -0.79 6.37 -2.08
N ALA A 101 0.40 5.75 -2.02
CA ALA A 101 1.42 5.86 -3.06
C ALA A 101 0.93 5.32 -4.41
N GLN A 102 0.34 4.13 -4.45
CA GLN A 102 -0.25 3.57 -5.67
C GLN A 102 -1.27 4.50 -6.32
N LYS A 103 -2.15 5.13 -5.52
CA LYS A 103 -3.16 6.06 -6.06
C LYS A 103 -2.56 7.38 -6.51
N LEU A 104 -1.60 7.94 -5.77
CA LEU A 104 -0.88 9.16 -6.17
C LEU A 104 -0.16 8.95 -7.51
N LEU A 105 0.57 7.83 -7.63
CA LEU A 105 1.32 7.50 -8.84
C LEU A 105 0.39 7.09 -9.98
N GLY A 106 -0.71 6.39 -9.70
CA GLY A 106 -1.75 6.08 -10.67
C GLY A 106 -2.42 7.32 -11.27
N GLU A 107 -2.52 8.41 -10.52
CA GLU A 107 -3.00 9.70 -11.07
C GLU A 107 -1.92 10.37 -11.94
N ALA A 108 -0.62 10.24 -11.64
CA ALA A 108 0.45 10.64 -12.56
C ALA A 108 0.38 9.87 -13.91
N TYR A 109 -0.03 8.60 -13.88
CA TYR A 109 -0.33 7.86 -15.12
C TYR A 109 -1.55 8.40 -15.86
N ARG A 110 -2.58 8.95 -15.19
CA ARG A 110 -3.76 9.52 -15.86
C ARG A 110 -3.43 10.76 -16.68
N GLU A 111 -2.44 11.55 -16.25
CA GLU A 111 -1.92 12.69 -17.01
C GLU A 111 -1.32 12.24 -18.35
N VAL A 112 -0.62 11.10 -18.38
CA VAL A 112 -0.09 10.50 -19.62
C VAL A 112 -1.21 10.16 -20.63
N TRP A 113 -2.41 9.87 -20.14
CA TRP A 113 -3.60 9.56 -20.95
C TRP A 113 -4.54 10.76 -21.15
N ASP A 114 -4.08 11.98 -20.90
CA ASP A 114 -4.83 13.25 -21.07
C ASP A 114 -6.17 13.27 -20.32
N LYS A 115 -6.22 12.62 -19.15
CA LYS A 115 -7.37 12.69 -18.24
C LYS A 115 -7.10 13.70 -17.16
N THR A 116 -8.10 14.50 -16.81
CA THR A 116 -8.00 15.42 -15.66
C THR A 116 -7.62 14.63 -14.39
N PRO A 117 -6.52 15.03 -13.71
CA PRO A 117 -6.13 14.44 -12.44
C PRO A 117 -7.21 14.67 -11.39
N ARG A 118 -7.43 13.67 -10.54
CA ARG A 118 -8.30 13.85 -9.38
C ARG A 118 -7.59 14.65 -8.30
N SER A 119 -8.36 15.35 -7.48
CA SER A 119 -7.78 16.15 -6.40
C SER A 119 -7.13 15.30 -5.31
N GLU A 120 -6.12 15.85 -4.65
CA GLU A 120 -5.44 15.22 -3.49
C GLU A 120 -6.44 14.73 -2.43
N LYS A 121 -7.48 15.54 -2.17
CA LYS A 121 -8.56 15.19 -1.22
C LYS A 121 -9.37 13.97 -1.68
N TYR A 122 -9.58 13.81 -2.99
CA TYR A 122 -10.24 12.60 -3.52
C TYR A 122 -9.37 11.37 -3.32
N ILE A 123 -8.06 11.49 -3.60
CA ILE A 123 -7.09 10.39 -3.44
C ILE A 123 -7.04 9.95 -1.98
N LEU A 124 -6.89 10.89 -1.05
CA LEU A 124 -6.94 10.62 0.39
C LEU A 124 -8.26 9.93 0.78
N LYS A 125 -9.40 10.53 0.43
CA LYS A 125 -10.72 9.98 0.78
C LYS A 125 -10.87 8.54 0.34
N THR A 126 -10.53 8.24 -0.91
CA THR A 126 -10.66 6.87 -1.42
C THR A 126 -9.63 5.92 -0.80
N THR A 127 -8.42 6.39 -0.44
CA THR A 127 -7.44 5.58 0.30
C THR A 127 -7.99 5.17 1.67
N LEU A 128 -8.59 6.12 2.40
CA LEU A 128 -9.17 5.84 3.71
C LEU A 128 -10.42 4.95 3.61
N ASN A 129 -11.20 5.07 2.54
CA ASN A 129 -12.32 4.15 2.29
C ASN A 129 -11.82 2.71 2.10
N ASP A 130 -10.81 2.48 1.24
CA ASP A 130 -10.23 1.16 1.05
C ASP A 130 -9.72 0.58 2.38
N ALA A 131 -9.07 1.42 3.20
CA ALA A 131 -8.55 1.01 4.51
C ALA A 131 -9.66 0.57 5.47
N ASN A 132 -10.81 1.27 5.46
CA ASN A 132 -11.99 0.87 6.23
C ASN A 132 -12.58 -0.45 5.74
N ASP A 133 -12.57 -0.70 4.43
CA ASP A 133 -13.07 -1.95 3.85
C ASP A 133 -12.23 -3.16 4.24
N TRP A 134 -10.94 -2.99 4.52
CA TRP A 134 -10.06 -4.07 4.99
C TRP A 134 -10.52 -4.72 6.31
N ILE A 135 -11.24 -4.00 7.17
CA ILE A 135 -11.82 -4.57 8.38
C ILE A 135 -12.77 -5.73 8.06
N ASN A 136 -13.46 -5.69 6.92
CA ASN A 136 -14.33 -6.77 6.49
C ASN A 136 -13.53 -8.03 6.14
N SER A 137 -12.32 -7.85 5.61
CA SER A 137 -11.38 -8.95 5.30
C SER A 137 -10.76 -9.57 6.56
N LEU A 138 -10.80 -8.87 7.71
CA LEU A 138 -10.37 -9.38 9.00
C LEU A 138 -11.49 -10.11 9.77
N LYS A 139 -12.56 -10.53 9.09
CA LYS A 139 -13.65 -11.29 9.71
C LYS A 139 -13.12 -12.58 10.33
N GLY A 140 -13.39 -12.78 11.62
CA GLY A 140 -12.89 -13.93 12.38
C GLY A 140 -11.52 -13.70 13.03
N PHE A 141 -10.96 -12.49 12.94
CA PHE A 141 -9.79 -12.12 13.73
C PHE A 141 -10.16 -11.97 15.22
N GLU A 142 -9.40 -12.64 16.08
CA GLU A 142 -9.63 -12.74 17.51
C GLU A 142 -9.56 -11.38 18.22
N HIS A 143 -8.79 -10.44 17.65
CA HIS A 143 -8.56 -9.10 18.17
C HIS A 143 -9.20 -8.00 17.31
N ILE A 144 -10.34 -8.29 16.65
CA ILE A 144 -11.01 -7.35 15.73
C ILE A 144 -11.33 -5.98 16.36
N GLY A 145 -11.63 -5.93 17.66
CA GLY A 145 -11.83 -4.66 18.37
C GLY A 145 -10.57 -3.80 18.38
N LYS A 146 -9.42 -4.40 18.70
CA LYS A 146 -8.11 -3.74 18.66
C LYS A 146 -7.69 -3.36 17.25
N ALA A 147 -8.03 -4.18 16.25
CA ALA A 147 -7.78 -3.85 14.86
C ALA A 147 -8.55 -2.59 14.41
N LYS A 148 -9.84 -2.48 14.79
CA LYS A 148 -10.63 -1.28 14.50
C LYS A 148 -10.08 -0.03 15.20
N GLU A 149 -9.70 -0.15 16.47
CA GLU A 149 -9.06 0.93 17.21
C GLU A 149 -7.75 1.38 16.54
N ALA A 150 -6.87 0.44 16.21
CA ALA A 150 -5.58 0.71 15.56
C ALA A 150 -5.77 1.37 14.18
N LEU A 151 -6.68 0.85 13.36
CA LEU A 151 -7.02 1.47 12.08
C LEU A 151 -7.56 2.89 12.26
N GLY A 152 -8.42 3.12 13.24
CA GLY A 152 -8.96 4.44 13.56
C GLY A 152 -7.87 5.46 13.91
N GLU A 153 -6.90 5.08 14.74
CA GLU A 153 -5.77 5.95 15.08
C GLU A 153 -4.89 6.27 13.86
N VAL A 154 -4.54 5.25 13.08
CA VAL A 154 -3.68 5.42 11.90
C VAL A 154 -4.38 6.26 10.83
N THR A 155 -5.65 6.00 10.55
CA THR A 155 -6.42 6.80 9.57
C THR A 155 -6.58 8.25 10.02
N ALA A 156 -6.86 8.50 11.31
CA ALA A 156 -6.93 9.85 11.87
C ALA A 156 -5.58 10.59 11.79
N TYR A 157 -4.46 9.89 11.98
CA TYR A 157 -3.13 10.45 11.76
C TYR A 157 -2.92 10.82 10.28
N ILE A 158 -3.17 9.89 9.36
CA ILE A 158 -2.97 10.09 7.92
C ILE A 158 -3.86 11.23 7.42
N GLU A 159 -5.12 11.30 7.85
CA GLU A 159 -6.03 12.37 7.47
C GLU A 159 -5.54 13.74 7.96
N ARG A 160 -5.08 13.83 9.20
CA ARG A 160 -4.56 15.08 9.77
C ARG A 160 -3.28 15.54 9.07
N GLU A 161 -2.38 14.61 8.77
CA GLU A 161 -1.03 14.87 8.27
C GLU A 161 -0.88 14.66 6.74
N TYR A 162 -1.99 14.48 6.00
CA TYR A 162 -1.95 13.93 4.63
C TYR A 162 -1.05 14.71 3.68
N LYS A 163 -0.96 16.04 3.80
CA LYS A 163 -0.09 16.86 2.95
C LYS A 163 1.39 16.54 3.16
N LYS A 164 1.79 16.34 4.43
CA LYS A 164 3.16 15.98 4.82
C LYS A 164 3.50 14.57 4.37
N VAL A 165 2.57 13.63 4.57
CA VAL A 165 2.70 12.24 4.15
C VAL A 165 2.82 12.16 2.63
N MET A 166 1.91 12.81 1.90
CA MET A 166 1.92 12.88 0.44
C MET A 166 3.21 13.51 -0.08
N ALA A 167 3.68 14.63 0.47
CA ALA A 167 4.94 15.23 0.08
C ALA A 167 6.13 14.27 0.31
N SER A 168 6.12 13.50 1.40
CA SER A 168 7.16 12.50 1.67
C SER A 168 7.11 11.34 0.66
N ILE A 169 5.92 10.85 0.32
CA ILE A 169 5.73 9.84 -0.74
C ILE A 169 6.25 10.39 -2.07
N VAL A 170 5.78 11.56 -2.51
CA VAL A 170 6.17 12.16 -3.79
C VAL A 170 7.67 12.41 -3.86
N SER A 171 8.30 12.88 -2.76
CA SER A 171 9.75 13.09 -2.73
C SER A 171 10.56 11.81 -2.96
N GLU A 172 10.02 10.66 -2.55
CA GLU A 172 10.69 9.38 -2.70
C GLU A 172 10.70 8.87 -4.16
N PHE A 173 9.67 9.21 -4.92
CA PHE A 173 9.56 8.88 -6.34
C PHE A 173 10.08 9.99 -7.26
N GLY A 174 10.16 11.24 -6.78
CA GLY A 174 10.65 12.40 -7.55
C GLY A 174 12.17 12.42 -7.77
N ASP A 175 12.93 11.70 -6.94
CA ASP A 175 14.37 11.52 -7.13
C ASP A 175 14.70 10.48 -8.22
N GLU A 176 13.72 9.67 -8.62
CA GLU A 176 13.81 8.76 -9.76
C GLU A 176 13.37 9.52 -11.02
N LYS A 177 14.28 10.37 -11.54
CA LYS A 177 14.06 11.05 -12.82
C LYS A 177 13.66 10.03 -13.89
N ILE A 178 12.41 10.11 -14.32
CA ILE A 178 11.94 9.72 -15.66
C ILE A 178 12.71 10.55 -16.70
#